data_AF-A0A1G6WNZ2-F1
#
_entry.id   AF-A0A1G6WNZ2-F1
#
_cell.length_a   1.000
_cell.length_b   1.000
_cell.length_c   1.000
_cell.angle_alpha   90.00
_cell.angle_beta   90.00
_cell.angle_gamma   90.00
#
_symmetry.space_group_name_H-M   'P 1'
#
loop_
_entity.id
_entity.type
_entity.pdbx_description
1 polymer ?
#
loop_
_entity_poly.entity_id
_entity_poly.type
_entity_poly.pdbx_seq_one_letter_code
_entity_poly.pdbx_strand_id
1 'polypeptide(L)'
;MRRALLPLLLLLGCAPERQVAPIPFDSPAAEVSVPALGGLVRAGQACGVPLSATTLDRAARIETAAIEQKERIGGTAARDAFLHSMAAPDFGRGGEERDRWCAARRPEVERMNAILSGPAGAAMLQRAEIARALRR
;
A
#
# COMPACT_ATOMS: atom_id res chain seq x y z
N MET A 1 19.26 -13.16 -69.50
CA MET A 1 19.39 -13.40 -68.04
C MET A 1 19.56 -12.01 -67.39
N ARG A 2 18.49 -11.26 -67.02
CA ARG A 2 17.78 -11.21 -65.70
C ARG A 2 18.74 -11.46 -64.52
N ARG A 3 18.90 -10.65 -63.47
CA ARG A 3 18.22 -9.48 -62.85
C ARG A 3 19.24 -8.91 -61.81
N ALA A 4 19.53 -7.61 -61.80
CA ALA A 4 18.93 -6.54 -60.96
C ALA A 4 19.49 -6.42 -59.53
N LEU A 5 20.00 -5.21 -59.24
CA LEU A 5 20.34 -4.63 -57.94
C LEU A 5 19.11 -4.53 -57.00
N LEU A 6 19.32 -4.74 -55.70
CA LEU A 6 19.25 -3.74 -54.60
C LEU A 6 18.77 -4.39 -53.28
N PRO A 7 19.37 -3.96 -52.14
CA PRO A 7 19.05 -4.39 -50.80
C PRO A 7 17.86 -3.59 -50.25
N LEU A 8 16.92 -4.23 -49.57
CA LEU A 8 15.95 -3.50 -48.75
C LEU A 8 15.21 -4.46 -47.80
N LEU A 9 14.92 -3.90 -46.63
CA LEU A 9 13.87 -4.27 -45.68
C LEU A 9 14.34 -5.14 -44.52
N LEU A 10 14.82 -4.51 -43.44
CA LEU A 10 13.95 -3.96 -42.38
C LEU A 10 13.03 -5.04 -41.82
N LEU A 11 13.61 -5.97 -41.08
CA LEU A 11 12.89 -6.73 -40.07
C LEU A 11 13.57 -6.49 -38.71
N LEU A 12 13.69 -5.21 -38.32
CA LEU A 12 13.67 -4.87 -36.91
C LEU A 12 12.27 -5.23 -36.42
N GLY A 13 12.14 -6.43 -35.87
CA GLY A 13 10.94 -6.87 -35.20
C GLY A 13 10.57 -5.85 -34.12
N CYS A 14 9.39 -5.25 -34.28
CA CYS A 14 8.69 -4.57 -33.22
C CYS A 14 8.55 -5.55 -32.06
N ALA A 15 9.38 -5.39 -31.03
CA ALA A 15 9.06 -5.96 -29.74
C ALA A 15 7.79 -5.24 -29.27
N PRO A 16 6.68 -5.94 -28.99
CA PRO A 16 5.59 -5.31 -28.27
C PRO A 16 6.19 -4.87 -26.93
N GLU A 17 6.20 -3.56 -26.67
CA GLU A 17 6.32 -3.05 -25.32
C GLU A 17 5.37 -3.89 -24.47
N ARG A 18 5.94 -4.74 -23.60
CA ARG A 18 5.19 -5.35 -22.53
C ARG A 18 4.63 -4.17 -21.75
N GLN A 19 3.39 -3.80 -22.05
CA GLN A 19 2.56 -3.01 -21.17
C GLN A 19 2.56 -3.79 -19.86
N VAL A 20 3.44 -3.36 -18.95
CA VAL A 20 3.37 -3.74 -17.56
C VAL A 20 2.04 -3.16 -17.12
N ALA A 21 1.00 -4.00 -17.15
CA ALA A 21 -0.30 -3.64 -16.63
C ALA A 21 -0.05 -3.03 -15.24
N PRO A 22 -0.65 -1.87 -14.93
CA PRO A 22 -0.48 -1.27 -13.62
C PRO A 22 -0.87 -2.33 -12.60
N ILE A 23 0.11 -2.85 -11.86
CA ILE A 23 -0.14 -3.89 -10.87
C ILE A 23 -1.16 -3.28 -9.91
N PRO A 24 -2.38 -3.84 -9.85
CA PRO A 24 -3.38 -3.34 -8.92
C PRO A 24 -2.75 -3.42 -7.53
N PHE A 25 -2.86 -2.33 -6.77
CA PHE A 25 -2.45 -2.31 -5.37
C PHE A 25 -3.24 -3.33 -4.52
N ASP A 26 -4.24 -3.97 -5.15
CA ASP A 26 -5.14 -5.00 -4.64
C ASP A 26 -4.84 -6.40 -5.22
N SER A 27 -3.56 -6.74 -5.47
CA SER A 27 -3.21 -8.11 -5.86
C SER A 27 -3.25 -9.05 -4.62
N PRO A 28 -4.00 -10.17 -4.66
CA PRO A 28 -4.47 -10.93 -3.50
C PRO A 28 -3.42 -11.76 -2.73
N ALA A 29 -2.12 -11.50 -2.89
CA ALA A 29 -1.05 -12.32 -2.29
C ALA A 29 -0.51 -11.80 -0.94
N ALA A 30 -1.12 -10.79 -0.31
CA ALA A 30 -0.89 -10.45 1.09
C ALA A 30 -2.09 -9.65 1.61
N GLU A 31 -3.01 -10.31 2.33
CA GLU A 31 -4.38 -9.89 2.70
C GLU A 31 -4.55 -8.58 3.49
N VAL A 32 -3.51 -7.75 3.62
CA VAL A 32 -3.59 -6.50 4.36
C VAL A 32 -3.90 -5.34 3.43
N SER A 33 -5.16 -4.90 3.46
CA SER A 33 -5.55 -3.65 2.79
C SER A 33 -4.88 -2.44 3.46
N VAL A 34 -4.57 -1.38 2.69
CA VAL A 34 -3.93 -0.18 3.25
C VAL A 34 -4.76 0.53 4.33
N PRO A 35 -6.11 0.60 4.25
CA PRO A 35 -6.91 1.06 5.38
C PRO A 35 -6.67 0.25 6.67
N ALA A 36 -6.55 -1.07 6.54
CA ALA A 36 -6.26 -1.94 7.69
C ALA A 36 -4.87 -1.66 8.26
N LEU A 37 -3.85 -1.41 7.42
CA LEU A 37 -2.52 -1.00 7.87
C LEU A 37 -2.57 0.24 8.76
N GLY A 38 -3.15 1.33 8.24
CA GLY A 38 -3.21 2.59 8.99
C GLY A 38 -4.07 2.47 10.25
N GLY A 39 -5.21 1.77 10.16
CA GLY A 39 -6.07 1.49 11.30
C GLY A 39 -5.35 0.74 12.43
N LEU A 40 -4.53 -0.26 12.08
CA LEU A 40 -3.76 -1.04 13.06
C LEU A 40 -2.58 -0.26 13.66
N VAL A 41 -1.93 0.62 12.90
CA VAL A 41 -0.90 1.52 13.47
C VAL A 41 -1.51 2.45 14.50
N ARG A 42 -2.63 3.09 14.17
CA ARG A 42 -3.37 3.94 15.12
C ARG A 42 -3.90 3.15 16.32
N ALA A 43 -4.36 1.92 16.12
CA ALA A 43 -4.73 1.03 17.21
C ALA A 43 -3.55 0.70 18.13
N GLY A 44 -2.36 0.43 17.58
CA GLY A 44 -1.16 0.19 18.38
C GLY A 44 -0.81 1.39 19.27
N GLN A 45 -0.87 2.60 18.71
CA GLN A 45 -0.65 3.84 19.45
C GLN A 45 -1.71 4.05 20.55
N ALA A 46 -3.00 3.88 20.22
CA ALA A 46 -4.10 4.06 21.17
C ALA A 46 -4.08 3.03 22.32
N CYS A 47 -3.59 1.81 22.05
CA CYS A 47 -3.59 0.71 23.00
C CYS A 47 -2.26 0.48 23.72
N GLY A 48 -1.26 1.33 23.49
CA GLY A 48 0.08 1.19 24.07
C GLY A 48 0.80 -0.09 23.63
N VAL A 49 0.51 -0.61 22.44
CA VAL A 49 1.20 -1.77 21.88
C VAL A 49 2.45 -1.26 21.15
N PRO A 50 3.66 -1.70 21.55
CA PRO A 50 4.88 -1.19 20.95
C PRO A 50 5.01 -1.65 19.50
N LEU A 51 5.23 -0.68 18.60
CA LEU A 51 5.56 -0.92 17.19
C LEU A 51 7.03 -0.61 16.95
N SER A 52 7.69 -1.40 16.12
CA SER A 52 9.07 -1.15 15.73
C SER A 52 9.19 0.12 14.87
N ALA A 53 10.32 0.83 14.96
CA ALA A 53 10.59 2.00 14.13
C ALA A 53 10.47 1.69 12.62
N THR A 54 10.97 0.52 12.20
CA THR A 54 10.83 0.02 10.83
C THR A 54 9.37 -0.16 10.42
N THR A 55 8.52 -0.66 11.31
CA THR A 55 7.07 -0.80 11.04
C THR A 55 6.42 0.56 10.87
N LEU A 56 6.70 1.51 11.75
CA LEU A 56 6.14 2.86 11.69
C LEU A 56 6.54 3.57 10.40
N ASP A 57 7.83 3.53 10.03
CA ASP A 57 8.32 4.13 8.78
C ASP A 57 7.65 3.52 7.55
N ARG A 58 7.66 2.18 7.43
CA ARG A 58 7.07 1.49 6.27
C ARG A 58 5.57 1.76 6.17
N ALA A 59 4.85 1.67 7.29
CA ALA A 59 3.42 1.95 7.29
C ALA A 59 3.12 3.36 6.82
N ALA A 60 3.83 4.38 7.33
CA ALA A 60 3.64 5.76 6.93
C ALA A 60 3.87 5.97 5.42
N ARG A 61 4.91 5.34 4.86
CA ARG A 61 5.25 5.47 3.44
C ARG A 61 4.25 4.74 2.52
N ILE A 62 3.78 3.56 2.94
CA ILE A 62 2.73 2.81 2.24
C ILE A 62 1.39 3.56 2.30
N GLU A 63 1.02 4.07 3.48
CA GLU A 63 -0.20 4.87 3.68
C GLU A 63 -0.19 6.13 2.83
N THR A 64 0.94 6.85 2.78
CA THR A 64 1.10 8.03 1.92
C THR A 64 0.86 7.69 0.44
N ALA A 65 1.41 6.57 -0.04
CA ALA A 65 1.18 6.12 -1.42
C ALA A 65 -0.30 5.86 -1.71
N ALA A 66 -1.02 5.26 -0.76
CA ALA A 66 -2.44 4.97 -0.91
C ALA A 66 -3.31 6.23 -0.84
N ILE A 67 -3.00 7.19 0.04
CA ILE A 67 -3.67 8.48 0.13
C ILE A 67 -3.56 9.21 -1.22
N GLU A 68 -2.35 9.34 -1.77
CA GLU A 68 -2.12 9.93 -3.09
C GLU A 68 -2.87 9.16 -4.19
N GLN A 69 -2.91 7.83 -4.12
CA GLN A 69 -3.65 7.02 -5.07
C GLN A 69 -5.17 7.28 -5.01
N LYS A 70 -5.75 7.36 -3.81
CA LYS A 70 -7.18 7.61 -3.60
C LYS A 70 -7.57 9.01 -4.04
N GLU A 71 -6.76 10.02 -3.70
CA GLU A 71 -6.98 11.39 -4.15
C GLU A 71 -6.97 11.50 -5.67
N ARG A 72 -6.06 10.79 -6.35
CA ARG A 72 -6.04 10.84 -7.82
C ARG A 72 -7.22 10.14 -8.48
N ILE A 73 -7.69 9.02 -7.94
CA ILE A 73 -8.80 8.27 -8.54
C ILE A 73 -10.13 9.00 -8.34
N GLY A 74 -10.36 9.55 -7.15
CA GLY A 74 -11.69 10.06 -6.77
C GLY A 74 -11.67 11.46 -6.16
N GLY A 75 -10.59 12.21 -6.37
CA GLY A 75 -10.43 13.56 -5.83
C GLY A 75 -10.29 13.60 -4.32
N THR A 76 -10.37 14.83 -3.78
CA THR A 76 -10.32 15.11 -2.34
C THR A 76 -11.35 14.31 -1.55
N ALA A 77 -12.57 14.12 -2.07
CA ALA A 77 -13.60 13.36 -1.38
C ALA A 77 -13.21 11.88 -1.14
N ALA A 78 -12.60 11.22 -2.13
CA ALA A 78 -12.14 9.84 -1.97
C ALA A 78 -10.95 9.73 -1.02
N ARG A 79 -10.05 10.73 -1.01
CA ARG A 79 -8.97 10.83 -0.04
C ARG A 79 -9.52 10.95 1.39
N ASP A 80 -10.47 11.86 1.59
CA ASP A 80 -11.00 12.15 2.92
C ASP A 80 -11.82 10.97 3.46
N ALA A 81 -12.60 10.29 2.59
CA ALA A 81 -13.27 9.05 2.95
C ALA A 81 -12.28 7.93 3.34
N PHE A 82 -11.16 7.83 2.62
CA PHE A 82 -10.08 6.90 2.96
C PHE A 82 -9.45 7.22 4.32
N LEU A 83 -9.11 8.48 4.58
CA LEU A 83 -8.60 8.93 5.89
C LEU A 83 -9.59 8.65 7.02
N HIS A 84 -10.89 8.86 6.78
CA HIS A 84 -11.94 8.59 7.76
C HIS A 84 -12.08 7.11 8.09
N SER A 85 -12.01 6.22 7.09
CA SER A 85 -12.08 4.75 7.27
C SER A 85 -10.98 4.16 8.16
N MET A 86 -9.98 4.97 8.41
CA MET A 86 -8.73 4.64 9.05
C MET A 86 -8.65 5.14 10.49
N ALA A 87 -9.58 6.02 10.90
CA ALA A 87 -9.60 6.65 12.22
C ALA A 87 -9.87 5.63 13.34
N ALA A 88 -9.22 5.83 14.50
CA ALA A 88 -9.58 5.10 15.70
C ALA A 88 -10.90 5.66 16.28
N PRO A 89 -11.72 4.84 16.99
CA PRO A 89 -12.89 5.35 17.68
C PRO A 89 -12.53 6.38 18.75
N ASP A 90 -13.42 7.34 18.99
CA ASP A 90 -13.35 8.20 20.17
C ASP A 90 -14.01 7.49 21.35
N PHE A 91 -13.21 7.17 22.36
CA PHE A 91 -13.70 6.50 23.57
C PHE A 91 -14.17 7.47 24.65
N GLY A 92 -13.99 8.78 24.49
CA GLY A 92 -14.34 9.78 25.50
C GLY A 92 -13.78 9.43 26.90
N ARG A 93 -14.69 9.31 27.88
CA ARG A 93 -14.35 8.87 29.27
C ARG A 93 -14.51 7.36 29.50
N GLY A 94 -14.86 6.58 28.49
CA GLY A 94 -15.18 5.15 28.58
C GLY A 94 -13.94 4.25 28.62
N GLY A 95 -13.29 4.14 29.79
CA GLY A 95 -12.09 3.30 29.96
C GLY A 95 -12.32 1.82 29.62
N GLU A 96 -13.43 1.23 30.07
CA GLU A 96 -13.73 -0.19 29.86
C GLU A 96 -13.96 -0.53 28.37
N GLU A 97 -14.63 0.35 27.62
CA GLU A 97 -14.84 0.18 26.19
C GLU A 97 -13.51 0.23 25.43
N ARG A 98 -12.65 1.20 25.76
CA ARG A 98 -11.30 1.29 25.20
C ARG A 98 -10.50 0.03 25.50
N ASP A 99 -10.52 -0.46 26.73
CA ASP A 99 -9.76 -1.63 27.14
C ASP A 99 -10.23 -2.90 26.40
N ARG A 100 -11.55 -3.09 26.25
CA ARG A 100 -12.13 -4.18 25.46
C ARG A 100 -11.78 -4.08 23.98
N TRP A 101 -11.85 -2.88 23.41
CA TRP A 101 -11.46 -2.61 22.03
C TRP A 101 -9.98 -2.96 21.83
N CYS A 102 -9.12 -2.50 22.73
CA CYS A 102 -7.69 -2.75 22.69
C CYS A 102 -7.34 -4.23 22.83
N ALA A 103 -8.01 -4.96 23.73
CA ALA A 103 -7.82 -6.39 23.88
C ALA A 103 -8.16 -7.12 22.57
N ALA A 104 -9.23 -6.73 21.88
CA ALA A 104 -9.63 -7.35 20.61
C ALA A 104 -8.66 -7.06 19.45
N ARG A 105 -8.03 -5.87 19.39
CA ARG A 105 -7.13 -5.48 18.29
C ARG A 105 -5.68 -5.93 18.48
N ARG A 106 -5.23 -6.13 19.72
CA ARG A 106 -3.82 -6.39 20.04
C ARG A 106 -3.18 -7.51 19.20
N PRO A 107 -3.80 -8.70 19.00
CA PRO A 107 -3.19 -9.77 18.22
C PRO A 107 -2.94 -9.37 16.76
N GLU A 108 -3.82 -8.55 16.19
CA GLU A 108 -3.70 -8.09 14.82
C GLU A 108 -2.62 -7.01 14.68
N VAL A 109 -2.52 -6.11 15.66
CA VAL A 109 -1.44 -5.10 15.73
C VAL A 109 -0.07 -5.77 15.83
N GLU A 110 0.07 -6.77 16.71
CA GLU A 110 1.33 -7.51 16.89
C GLU A 110 1.71 -8.28 15.62
N ARG A 111 0.72 -8.96 14.99
CA ARG A 111 0.90 -9.62 13.70
C ARG A 111 1.35 -8.62 12.64
N MET A 112 0.76 -7.43 12.61
CA MET A 112 1.11 -6.41 11.64
C MET A 112 2.53 -5.90 11.83
N ASN A 113 2.95 -5.68 13.08
CA ASN A 113 4.32 -5.30 13.41
C ASN A 113 5.33 -6.36 12.93
N ALA A 114 5.03 -7.65 13.10
CA ALA A 114 5.87 -8.73 12.59
C ALA A 114 5.94 -8.73 11.05
N ILE A 115 4.81 -8.57 10.35
CA ILE A 115 4.75 -8.52 8.88
C ILE A 115 5.54 -7.32 8.34
N LEU A 116 5.27 -6.14 8.89
CA LEU A 116 5.84 -4.88 8.39
C LEU A 116 7.33 -4.73 8.73
N SER A 117 7.81 -5.32 9.83
CA SER A 117 9.24 -5.37 10.13
C SER A 117 9.99 -6.37 9.25
N GLY A 118 9.32 -7.41 8.75
CA GLY A 118 9.91 -8.47 7.94
C GLY A 118 10.07 -8.16 6.43
N PRO A 119 10.46 -9.17 5.63
CA PRO A 119 10.60 -9.06 4.18
C PRO A 119 9.28 -8.73 3.45
N ALA A 120 8.15 -9.19 3.98
CA ALA A 120 6.83 -8.88 3.44
C ALA A 120 6.54 -7.38 3.47
N GLY A 121 6.85 -6.71 4.58
CA GLY A 121 6.76 -5.25 4.70
C GLY A 121 7.68 -4.52 3.72
N ALA A 122 8.90 -5.01 3.50
CA ALA A 122 9.80 -4.44 2.49
C ALA A 122 9.24 -4.56 1.06
N ALA A 123 8.65 -5.71 0.72
CA ALA A 123 8.00 -5.90 -0.58
C ALA A 123 6.78 -4.99 -0.77
N MET A 124 5.98 -4.79 0.28
CA MET A 124 4.85 -3.84 0.26
C MET A 124 5.33 -2.41 0.01
N LEU A 125 6.37 -1.98 0.73
CA LEU A 125 6.96 -0.65 0.56
C LEU A 125 7.51 -0.46 -0.86
N GLN A 126 8.24 -1.44 -1.40
CA GLN A 126 8.76 -1.37 -2.76
C GLN A 126 7.65 -1.18 -3.80
N ARG A 127 6.53 -1.91 -3.65
CA ARG A 127 5.35 -1.72 -4.53
C ARG A 127 4.75 -0.33 -4.41
N ALA A 128 4.67 0.20 -3.19
CA ALA A 128 4.21 1.57 -2.93
C ALA A 128 5.08 2.62 -3.62
N GLU A 129 6.39 2.48 -3.52
CA GLU A 129 7.35 3.38 -4.15
C GLU A 129 7.29 3.31 -5.67
N ILE A 130 7.26 2.11 -6.25
CA ILE A 130 7.12 1.92 -7.70
C ILE A 130 5.82 2.56 -8.21
N ALA A 131 4.69 2.35 -7.52
CA ALA A 131 3.41 2.92 -7.92
C ALA A 131 3.40 4.46 -7.88
N ARG A 132 4.13 5.06 -6.94
CA ARG A 132 4.34 6.52 -6.88
C ARG A 132 5.29 7.02 -7.96
N ALA A 133 6.37 6.28 -8.23
CA ALA A 133 7.42 6.68 -9.17
C ALA A 133 6.99 6.61 -10.63
N LEU A 134 6.28 5.55 -11.05
CA LEU A 134 5.81 5.36 -12.43
C LEU A 134 4.80 6.42 -12.88
N ARG A 135 4.42 7.34 -12.00
CA ARG A 135 3.30 8.27 -12.21
C ARG A 135 3.64 9.69 -11.77
N ARG A 136 4.95 9.99 -11.66
CA ARG A 136 5.55 11.34 -11.71
C ARG A 136 6.02 11.60 -13.13
#